data_AF-A0A7C7W3E6-F1
#
_entry.id   AF-A0A7C7W3E6-F1
#
_cell.length_a   1.000
_cell.length_b   1.000
_cell.length_c   1.000
_cell.angle_alpha   90.00
_cell.angle_beta   90.00
_cell.angle_gamma   90.00
#
_symmetry.space_group_name_H-M   'P 1'
#
loop_
_entity.id
_entity.type
_entity.pdbx_description
1 polymer ?
#
loop_
_entity_poly.entity_id
_entity_poly.type
_entity_poly.pdbx_seq_one_letter_code
_entity_poly.pdbx_strand_id
1 'polypeptide(L)'
;RVFVTLEVSGRVRRRCSRCLAEMVEAFHHRDFLEVPVAGAGAYLELRPLVESGVRLALSSRPLCRPDCKGICPACGADLNREDHRPGCEATRPHGDPRLEKLKDLL
;
A
#
# COMPACT_ATOMS: atom_id res chain seq x y z
N ARG A 1 -12.67 -22.26 -22.10
CA ARG A 1 -12.23 -21.04 -21.37
C ARG A 1 -13.39 -20.06 -21.38
N VAL A 2 -13.55 -19.26 -20.33
CA VAL A 2 -14.66 -18.29 -20.22
C VAL A 2 -14.06 -16.92 -19.96
N PHE A 3 -14.63 -15.89 -20.57
CA PHE A 3 -14.22 -14.51 -20.36
C PHE A 3 -15.26 -13.82 -19.50
N VAL A 4 -14.81 -13.13 -18.45
CA VAL A 4 -15.68 -12.42 -17.52
C VAL A 4 -15.20 -10.99 -17.37
N THR A 5 -16.15 -10.05 -17.38
CA THR A 5 -15.91 -8.68 -16.93
C THR A 5 -16.31 -8.60 -15.47
N LEU A 6 -15.42 -8.09 -14.62
CA LEU A 6 -15.66 -7.95 -13.19
C LEU A 6 -15.63 -6.48 -12.81
N GLU A 7 -16.52 -6.13 -11.89
CA GLU A 7 -16.52 -4.85 -11.19
C GLU A 7 -16.57 -5.15 -9.70
N VAL A 8 -15.53 -4.73 -8.98
CA VAL A 8 -15.35 -5.00 -7.56
C VAL A 8 -15.15 -3.68 -6.85
N SER A 9 -16.02 -3.40 -5.88
CA SER A 9 -15.97 -2.19 -5.09
C SER A 9 -16.04 -2.53 -3.60
N GLY A 10 -15.38 -1.74 -2.77
CA GLY A 10 -15.42 -1.95 -1.34
C GLY A 10 -14.65 -0.93 -0.54
N ARG A 11 -14.46 -1.23 0.74
CA ARG A 11 -13.67 -0.44 1.67
C ARG A 11 -12.67 -1.35 2.37
N VAL A 12 -11.43 -0.91 2.51
CA VAL A 12 -10.38 -1.63 3.22
C VAL A 12 -9.90 -0.84 4.43
N ARG A 13 -9.75 -1.52 5.57
CA ARG A 13 -9.10 -0.96 6.76
C ARG A 13 -7.61 -1.17 6.67
N ARG A 14 -6.85 -0.07 6.69
CA ARG A 14 -5.41 -0.06 6.51
C ARG A 14 -4.76 0.89 7.51
N ARG A 15 -3.45 0.84 7.62
CA ARG A 15 -2.66 1.80 8.40
C ARG A 15 -1.93 2.73 7.46
N CYS A 16 -1.91 4.02 7.80
CA CYS A 16 -1.10 5.00 7.11
C CYS A 16 0.38 4.56 7.12
N SER A 17 1.03 4.56 5.95
CA SER A 17 2.44 4.18 5.83
C SER A 17 3.41 5.14 6.54
N ARG A 18 2.94 6.34 6.93
CA ARG A 18 3.77 7.37 7.57
C ARG A 18 3.54 7.49 9.07
N CYS A 19 2.28 7.55 9.53
CA CYS A 19 1.97 7.75 10.94
C CYS A 19 1.28 6.57 11.63
N LEU A 20 1.07 5.46 10.91
CA LEU A 20 0.44 4.24 11.43
C LEU A 20 -1.02 4.37 11.90
N ALA A 21 -1.62 5.56 11.81
CA ALA A 21 -3.03 5.77 12.09
C ALA A 21 -3.91 4.85 11.23
N GLU A 22 -4.93 4.27 11.86
CA GLU A 22 -5.95 3.51 11.15
C GLU A 22 -6.73 4.42 10.19
N MET A 23 -6.98 3.91 8.99
CA MET A 23 -7.73 4.61 7.96
C MET A 23 -8.57 3.63 7.15
N VAL A 24 -9.62 4.15 6.53
CA VAL A 24 -10.47 3.41 5.60
C VAL A 24 -10.31 4.00 4.22
N GLU A 25 -9.91 3.17 3.26
CA GLU A 25 -9.76 3.53 1.85
C GLU A 25 -10.88 2.85 1.07
N ALA A 26 -11.64 3.63 0.30
CA ALA A 26 -12.59 3.08 -0.67
C ALA A 26 -11.83 2.71 -1.94
N PHE A 27 -12.20 1.59 -2.56
CA PHE A 27 -11.64 1.18 -3.84
C PHE A 27 -12.74 0.77 -4.80
N HIS A 28 -12.45 0.99 -6.08
CA HIS A 28 -13.25 0.54 -7.20
C HIS A 28 -12.28 -0.02 -8.24
N HIS A 29 -12.49 -1.27 -8.63
CA HIS A 29 -11.62 -1.98 -9.54
C HIS A 29 -12.47 -2.68 -10.60
N ARG A 30 -12.12 -2.47 -11.87
CA ARG A 30 -12.69 -3.18 -13.00
C ARG A 30 -11.60 -3.97 -13.68
N ASP A 31 -11.92 -5.20 -14.05
CA ASP A 31 -10.98 -6.10 -14.69
C ASP A 31 -11.68 -6.99 -15.72
N PHE A 32 -10.89 -7.53 -16.65
CA PHE A 32 -11.34 -8.47 -17.67
C PHE A 32 -10.48 -9.72 -17.60
N LEU A 33 -11.10 -10.83 -17.20
CA LEU A 33 -10.39 -12.08 -16.89
C LEU A 33 -10.72 -13.19 -17.87
N GLU A 34 -9.69 -13.94 -18.24
CA GLU A 34 -9.82 -15.24 -18.88
C GLU A 34 -9.73 -16.33 -17.80
N VAL A 35 -10.82 -17.07 -17.61
CA VAL A 35 -10.93 -18.09 -16.57
C VAL A 35 -10.92 -19.49 -17.20
N PRO A 36 -9.98 -20.37 -16.78
CA PRO A 36 -10.00 -21.77 -17.20
C PRO A 36 -11.20 -22.49 -16.59
N VAL A 37 -11.82 -23.41 -17.35
CA VAL A 37 -13.00 -24.17 -16.88
C VAL A 37 -12.73 -25.65 -17.04
N ALA A 38 -13.00 -26.43 -15.99
CA ALA A 38 -12.72 -27.87 -15.93
C ALA A 38 -13.71 -28.73 -16.75
N GLY A 39 -14.84 -28.17 -17.19
CA GLY A 39 -15.86 -28.86 -17.97
C GLY A 39 -17.23 -28.19 -17.86
N ALA A 40 -18.21 -28.71 -18.59
CA ALA A 40 -19.60 -28.24 -18.49
C ALA A 40 -20.16 -28.50 -17.08
N GLY A 41 -20.85 -27.49 -16.51
CA GLY A 41 -21.42 -27.58 -15.16
C GLY A 41 -20.44 -27.31 -14.00
N ALA A 42 -19.17 -27.01 -14.29
CA ALA A 42 -18.19 -26.65 -13.26
C ALA A 42 -18.41 -25.21 -12.75
N TYR A 43 -18.07 -24.96 -11.49
CA TYR A 43 -18.04 -23.62 -10.89
C TYR A 43 -16.78 -22.85 -11.33
N LEU A 44 -16.90 -21.53 -11.43
CA LEU A 44 -15.79 -20.61 -11.69
C LEU A 44 -15.15 -20.19 -10.37
N GLU A 45 -13.90 -20.57 -10.13
CA GLU A 45 -13.13 -20.13 -8.97
C GLU A 45 -12.53 -18.73 -9.22
N LEU A 46 -13.32 -17.69 -8.92
CA LEU A 46 -12.92 -16.29 -9.14
C LEU A 46 -12.12 -15.68 -7.99
N ARG A 47 -12.20 -16.26 -6.78
CA ARG A 47 -11.58 -15.70 -5.58
C ARG A 47 -10.11 -15.33 -5.74
N PRO A 48 -9.19 -16.22 -6.16
CA PRO A 48 -7.77 -15.87 -6.24
C PRO A 48 -7.50 -14.77 -7.28
N LEU A 49 -8.29 -14.72 -8.36
CA LEU A 49 -8.16 -13.73 -9.41
C LEU A 49 -8.63 -12.35 -8.92
N VAL A 50 -9.80 -12.30 -8.27
CA VAL A 50 -10.35 -11.09 -7.66
C VAL A 50 -9.42 -10.55 -6.57
N GLU A 51 -8.95 -11.41 -5.66
CA GLU A 51 -8.04 -11.01 -4.58
C GLU A 51 -6.73 -10.42 -5.13
N SER A 52 -6.16 -11.03 -6.16
CA SER A 52 -4.95 -10.53 -6.83
C SER A 52 -5.19 -9.16 -7.46
N GLY A 53 -6.24 -9.02 -8.28
CA GLY A 53 -6.58 -7.77 -8.95
C GLY A 53 -6.85 -6.62 -7.97
N VAL A 54 -7.65 -6.87 -6.93
CA VAL A 54 -7.92 -5.89 -5.88
C VAL A 54 -6.62 -5.49 -5.17
N ARG A 55 -5.75 -6.45 -4.82
CA ARG A 55 -4.50 -6.14 -4.10
C ARG A 55 -3.54 -5.28 -4.94
N LEU A 56 -3.52 -5.47 -6.25
CA LEU A 56 -2.74 -4.66 -7.19
C LEU A 56 -3.33 -3.26 -7.41
N ALA A 57 -4.66 -3.14 -7.39
CA ALA A 57 -5.36 -1.86 -7.55
C ALA A 57 -5.23 -0.94 -6.34
N LEU A 58 -5.02 -1.49 -5.15
CA LEU A 58 -4.83 -0.74 -3.91
C LEU A 58 -3.46 -0.06 -3.86
N SER A 59 -3.40 1.16 -3.27
CA SER A 59 -2.13 1.88 -3.11
C SER A 59 -1.09 1.05 -2.33
N SER A 60 0.15 1.00 -2.81
CA SER A 60 1.25 0.32 -2.11
C SER A 60 1.75 1.11 -0.89
N ARG A 61 1.46 2.42 -0.82
CA ARG A 61 1.85 3.33 0.28
C ARG A 61 0.68 4.24 0.66
N PRO A 62 -0.38 3.71 1.32
CA PRO A 62 -1.54 4.51 1.70
C PRO A 62 -1.17 5.59 2.71
N LEU A 63 -1.73 6.79 2.54
CA LEU A 63 -1.59 7.91 3.48
C LEU A 63 -2.95 8.28 4.03
N CYS A 64 -3.05 8.56 5.34
CA CYS A 64 -4.30 9.00 5.95
C CYS A 64 -4.76 10.38 5.45
N ARG A 65 -3.84 11.18 4.91
CA ARG A 65 -4.06 12.46 4.22
C ARG A 65 -2.86 12.79 3.33
N PRO A 66 -3.03 13.59 2.26
CA PRO A 66 -1.95 13.89 1.30
C PRO A 66 -0.68 14.50 1.93
N ASP A 67 -0.84 15.28 2.99
CA ASP A 67 0.20 16.04 3.69
C ASP A 67 0.66 15.38 5.01
N CYS A 68 0.41 14.07 5.18
CA CYS A 68 0.80 13.35 6.40
C CYS A 68 2.31 13.48 6.67
N LYS A 69 2.69 14.12 7.78
CA LYS A 69 4.09 14.35 8.18
C LYS A 69 4.77 13.09 8.70
N GLY A 70 3.98 12.15 9.22
CA GLY A 70 4.44 10.84 9.67
C GLY A 70 5.06 10.83 11.05
N ILE A 71 5.63 9.68 11.41
CA ILE A 71 6.40 9.52 12.63
C ILE A 71 7.88 9.87 12.35
N CYS A 72 8.50 10.62 13.26
CA CYS A 72 9.94 10.84 13.20
C CYS A 72 10.69 9.52 13.34
N PRO A 73 11.54 9.11 12.38
CA PRO A 73 12.27 7.84 12.44
C PRO A 73 13.34 7.81 13.54
N ALA A 74 13.75 8.97 14.07
CA ALA A 74 14.76 9.08 15.12
C ALA A 74 14.15 9.10 16.53
N CYS A 75 13.09 9.88 16.77
CA CYS A 75 12.52 10.06 18.12
C CYS A 75 11.10 9.50 18.31
N GLY A 76 10.46 8.97 17.27
CA GLY A 76 9.13 8.38 17.35
C GLY A 76 7.97 9.36 17.56
N ALA A 77 8.22 10.68 17.55
CA ALA A 77 7.17 11.70 17.63
C ALA A 77 6.20 11.62 16.44
N ASP A 78 4.89 11.73 16.68
CA ASP A 78 3.91 11.88 15.59
C ASP A 78 3.91 13.34 15.15
N LEU A 79 4.61 13.63 14.04
CA LEU A 79 4.82 14.98 13.51
C LEU A 79 3.51 15.64 13.03
N ASN A 80 2.40 14.90 13.01
CA ASN A 80 1.08 15.44 12.76
C ASN A 80 0.44 16.09 14.00
N ARG A 81 0.95 15.82 15.20
CA ARG A 81 0.39 16.24 16.49
C ARG A 81 1.37 17.04 17.34
N GLU A 82 2.65 16.73 17.23
CA GLU A 82 3.71 17.31 18.04
C GLU A 82 4.98 17.55 17.21
N ASP A 83 5.87 18.40 17.71
CA ASP A 83 7.20 18.58 17.15
C ASP A 83 8.15 17.45 17.61
N HIS A 84 9.40 17.50 17.16
CA HIS A 84 10.43 16.58 17.59
C HIS A 84 10.64 16.59 19.11
N ARG A 85 10.95 15.44 19.70
CA ARG A 85 11.33 15.35 21.11
C ARG A 85 12.66 16.08 21.36
N PRO A 86 12.89 16.64 22.57
CA PRO A 86 14.15 17.27 22.94
C PRO A 86 15.34 16.33 22.68
N GLY A 87 16.41 16.85 22.07
CA GLY A 87 17.61 16.06 21.72
C GLY A 87 17.49 15.22 20.45
N CYS A 88 16.42 15.38 19.66
CA CYS A 88 16.29 14.68 18.38
C CYS A 88 17.20 15.30 17.31
N GLU A 89 18.28 14.59 16.96
CA GLU A 89 19.18 14.91 15.85
C GLU A 89 18.66 14.30 14.53
N ALA A 90 17.44 14.65 14.11
CA ALA A 90 16.90 14.23 12.80
C ALA A 90 17.61 14.94 11.64
N THR A 91 18.93 14.94 11.63
CA THR A 91 19.79 15.62 10.67
C THR A 91 20.20 14.63 9.60
N ARG A 92 19.30 14.45 8.62
CA ARG A 92 19.42 13.55 7.46
C ARG A 92 19.54 12.06 7.83
N PRO A 93 18.88 11.16 7.08
CA PRO A 93 19.24 9.75 7.19
C PRO A 93 20.71 9.64 6.80
N HIS A 94 21.57 9.27 7.75
CA HIS A 94 22.87 8.73 7.41
C HIS A 94 22.60 7.56 6.45
N GLY A 95 23.04 7.70 5.20
CA GLY A 95 22.94 6.61 4.23
C GLY A 95 23.54 5.35 4.86
N ASP A 96 22.92 4.19 4.63
CA ASP A 96 23.51 2.93 5.12
C ASP A 96 24.94 2.84 4.57
N PRO A 97 25.98 2.71 5.43
CA PRO A 97 27.36 2.64 4.98
C PRO A 97 27.60 1.56 3.90
N ARG A 98 26.80 0.49 3.88
CA ARG A 98 26.86 -0.56 2.85
C ARG A 98 26.42 -0.09 1.47
N LEU A 99 25.64 0.98 1.40
CA LEU A 99 25.08 1.55 0.17
C LEU A 99 25.85 2.77 -0.33
N GLU A 100 26.91 3.19 0.35
CA GLU A 100 27.69 4.39 -0.03
C GLU A 100 28.19 4.35 -1.48
N LYS A 101 28.61 3.17 -1.96
CA LYS A 101 29.11 2.98 -3.33
C LYS A 101 28.07 3.22 -4.43
N LEU A 102 26.77 3.23 -4.09
CA LEU A 102 25.71 3.56 -5.05
C LEU A 102 25.66 5.05 -5.38
N LYS A 103 26.29 5.91 -4.57
CA LYS A 103 26.38 7.36 -4.87
C LYS A 103 27.17 7.63 -6.15
N ASP A 104 28.05 6.72 -6.54
CA ASP A 104 28.88 6.83 -7.75
C ASP A 104 28.08 6.59 -9.05
N LEU A 105 26.79 6.23 -8.97
CA LEU A 105 25.92 5.90 -10.12
C LEU A 105 24.88 7.00 -10.46
N LEU A 106 24.89 8.13 -9.76
CA LEU A 106 23.98 9.27 -9.94
C LEU A 106 24.74 10.52 -10.37
#